data_AF-A0A4R4NBK6-F1
#
_entry.id   AF-A0A4R4NBK6-F1
#
_cell.length_a   1.000
_cell.length_b   1.000
_cell.length_c   1.000
_cell.angle_alpha   90.00
_cell.angle_beta   90.00
_cell.angle_gamma   90.00
#
_symmetry.space_group_name_H-M   'P 1'
#
loop_
_entity.id
_entity.type
_entity.pdbx_description
1 polymer ?
#
loop_
_entity_poly.entity_id
_entity_poly.type
_entity_poly.pdbx_seq_one_letter_code
_entity_poly.pdbx_strand_id
1 'polypeptide(L)'
;MTTPMPWNADDAYDYTWTEKAYDLLLAGRIKAEVKVVDGVEVSVVTGPCPRCEHDFTDDQVHTAVTERGTLGAGEVESAFKEIDLRCDCGREHPDRPENGKGCGIAYRVPATVRTP
;
A
#
# COMPACT_ATOMS: atom_id res chain seq x y z
N MET A 1 14.95 11.83 -20.09
CA MET A 1 15.22 10.40 -19.79
C MET A 1 15.61 10.36 -18.33
N THR A 2 14.77 9.81 -17.46
CA THR A 2 15.07 9.71 -16.03
C THR A 2 16.07 8.58 -15.85
N THR A 3 17.25 8.87 -15.31
CA THR A 3 18.25 7.86 -14.98
C THR A 3 17.60 6.81 -14.06
N PRO A 4 17.71 5.51 -14.36
CA PRO A 4 17.07 4.48 -13.56
C PRO A 4 17.75 4.41 -12.18
N MET A 5 16.94 4.48 -11.12
CA MET A 5 17.44 4.52 -9.75
C MET A 5 17.72 3.11 -9.21
N PRO A 6 18.83 2.90 -8.45
CA PRO A 6 19.17 1.58 -7.93
C PRO A 6 18.15 1.11 -6.89
N TRP A 7 17.91 -0.21 -6.87
CA TRP A 7 16.93 -0.84 -5.99
C TRP A 7 17.28 -0.65 -4.50
N ASN A 8 18.57 -0.81 -4.15
CA ASN A 8 19.08 -0.78 -2.78
C ASN A 8 19.73 0.55 -2.35
N ALA A 9 19.46 1.66 -3.06
CA ALA A 9 20.14 2.94 -2.77
C ALA A 9 19.77 3.58 -1.42
N ASP A 10 18.59 3.26 -0.89
CA ASP A 10 18.05 3.84 0.34
C ASP A 10 17.55 2.72 1.26
N ASP A 11 17.40 3.01 2.56
CA ASP A 11 16.78 2.07 3.50
C ASP A 11 15.31 1.82 3.10
N ALA A 12 15.01 0.56 2.82
CA ALA A 12 13.71 0.11 2.34
C ALA A 12 12.57 0.37 3.33
N TYR A 13 12.87 0.46 4.63
CA TYR A 13 11.89 0.58 5.71
C TYR A 13 11.93 1.94 6.42
N ASP A 14 12.67 2.92 5.88
CA ASP A 14 12.72 4.27 6.44
C ASP A 14 11.30 4.87 6.52
N TYR A 15 10.96 5.41 7.70
CA TYR A 15 9.65 5.98 7.95
C TYR A 15 9.32 7.17 7.04
N THR A 16 10.33 7.83 6.50
CA THR A 16 10.20 8.88 5.48
C THR A 16 9.31 8.45 4.30
N TRP A 17 9.31 7.17 3.92
CA TRP A 17 8.46 6.68 2.84
C TRP A 17 6.98 6.67 3.19
N THR A 18 6.65 6.39 4.45
CA THR A 18 5.29 6.50 4.99
C THR A 18 4.85 7.95 5.05
N GLU A 19 5.71 8.86 5.50
CA GLU A 19 5.41 10.30 5.53
C GLU A 19 5.13 10.85 4.11
N LYS A 20 6.01 10.54 3.15
CA LYS A 20 5.81 10.94 1.74
C LYS A 20 4.57 10.31 1.12
N ALA A 21 4.26 9.05 1.46
CA ALA A 21 3.04 8.43 0.99
C ALA A 21 1.79 9.11 1.56
N TYR A 22 1.85 9.59 2.80
CA TYR A 22 0.78 10.36 3.41
C TYR A 22 0.59 11.72 2.73
N ASP A 23 1.68 12.42 2.40
CA ASP A 23 1.61 13.67 1.62
C ASP A 23 0.96 13.43 0.25
N LEU A 24 1.32 12.33 -0.43
CA LEU A 24 0.71 11.95 -1.71
C LEU A 24 -0.77 11.58 -1.58
N LEU A 25 -1.16 10.95 -0.47
CA LEU A 25 -2.55 10.63 -0.15
C LEU A 25 -3.36 11.92 0.09
N LEU A 26 -2.85 12.84 0.90
CA LEU A 26 -3.48 14.15 1.16
C LEU A 26 -3.59 15.00 -0.12
N ALA A 27 -2.60 14.92 -1.00
CA ALA A 27 -2.63 15.57 -2.31
C ALA A 27 -3.55 14.86 -3.33
N GLY A 28 -4.17 13.73 -2.98
CA GLY A 28 -5.04 12.94 -3.84
C GLY A 28 -4.31 12.23 -4.99
N ARG A 29 -2.98 12.12 -4.92
CA ARG A 29 -2.15 11.40 -5.90
C ARG A 29 -2.13 9.89 -5.63
N ILE A 30 -2.16 9.51 -4.35
CA ILE A 30 -2.48 8.14 -3.93
C ILE A 30 -3.96 8.08 -3.58
N LYS A 31 -4.61 6.98 -3.98
CA LYS A 31 -5.96 6.60 -3.58
C LYS A 31 -5.89 5.24 -2.91
N ALA A 32 -6.47 5.12 -1.72
CA ALA A 32 -6.51 3.88 -0.96
C ALA A 32 -7.92 3.62 -0.45
N GLU A 33 -8.50 2.49 -0.84
CA GLU A 33 -9.85 2.09 -0.45
C GLU A 33 -9.91 0.61 -0.08
N VAL A 34 -10.77 0.27 0.87
CA VAL A 34 -11.13 -1.12 1.16
C VAL A 34 -12.57 -1.34 0.68
N LYS A 35 -12.74 -2.37 -0.16
CA LYS A 35 -14.02 -2.84 -0.68
C LYS A 35 -14.37 -4.17 -0.04
N VAL A 36 -15.64 -4.42 0.22
CA VAL A 36 -16.13 -5.74 0.63
C VAL A 36 -16.79 -6.41 -0.57
N VAL A 37 -16.25 -7.55 -1.01
CA VAL A 37 -16.77 -8.35 -2.13
C VAL A 37 -17.11 -9.73 -1.60
N ASP A 38 -18.39 -10.11 -1.62
CA ASP A 38 -18.87 -11.41 -1.11
C ASP A 38 -18.43 -11.72 0.34
N GLY A 39 -18.36 -10.68 1.18
CA GLY A 39 -17.90 -10.80 2.57
C GLY A 39 -16.38 -10.84 2.74
N VAL A 40 -15.62 -10.72 1.66
CA VAL A 40 -14.16 -10.64 1.66
C VAL A 40 -13.73 -9.18 1.52
N GLU A 41 -12.93 -8.70 2.47
CA GLU A 41 -12.32 -7.38 2.39
C GLU A 41 -11.15 -7.38 1.39
N VAL A 42 -11.13 -6.44 0.45
CA VAL A 42 -10.05 -6.24 -0.52
C VAL A 42 -9.62 -4.79 -0.47
N SER A 43 -8.35 -4.53 -0.14
CA SER A 43 -7.78 -3.19 -0.26
C SER A 43 -7.25 -2.97 -1.67
N VAL A 44 -7.54 -1.81 -2.24
CA VAL A 44 -6.99 -1.36 -3.51
C VAL A 44 -6.27 -0.04 -3.26
N VAL A 45 -4.98 -0.01 -3.56
CA VAL A 45 -4.17 1.22 -3.53
C VAL A 45 -3.66 1.52 -4.92
N THR A 46 -3.88 2.74 -5.41
CA THR A 46 -3.42 3.19 -6.73
C THR A 46 -2.75 4.55 -6.60
N GLY A 47 -1.60 4.72 -7.25
CA GLY A 47 -0.90 5.99 -7.33
C GLY A 47 0.61 5.83 -7.48
N PRO A 48 1.36 6.94 -7.40
CA PRO A 48 2.81 6.92 -7.55
C PRO A 48 3.49 6.39 -6.29
N CYS A 49 4.57 5.63 -6.48
CA CYS A 49 5.49 5.27 -5.41
C CYS A 49 6.16 6.52 -4.80
N PRO A 50 6.24 6.66 -3.46
CA PRO A 50 6.83 7.84 -2.81
C PRO A 50 8.34 8.00 -3.03
N ARG A 51 9.01 6.99 -3.61
CA ARG A 51 10.44 7.03 -3.92
C ARG A 51 10.72 7.18 -5.42
N CYS A 52 10.21 6.27 -6.25
CA CYS A 52 10.50 6.30 -7.69
C CYS A 52 9.48 7.07 -8.52
N GLU A 53 8.39 7.54 -7.90
CA GLU A 53 7.31 8.33 -8.51
C GLU A 53 6.58 7.64 -9.65
N HIS A 54 6.84 6.35 -9.89
CA HIS A 54 6.14 5.56 -10.87
C HIS A 54 4.82 5.05 -10.32
N ASP A 55 3.76 5.18 -11.12
CA ASP A 55 2.45 4.66 -10.78
C ASP A 55 2.43 3.14 -10.72
N PHE A 56 1.70 2.62 -9.75
CA PHE A 56 1.35 1.21 -9.65
C PHE A 56 -0.02 1.04 -9.00
N THR A 57 -0.52 -0.19 -9.03
CA THR A 57 -1.73 -0.60 -8.31
C THR A 57 -1.39 -1.83 -7.49
N ASP A 58 -1.84 -1.85 -6.24
CA ASP A 58 -1.67 -2.94 -5.30
C ASP A 58 -3.04 -3.37 -4.78
N ASP A 59 -3.37 -4.65 -4.98
CA ASP A 59 -4.57 -5.31 -4.50
C ASP A 59 -4.21 -6.35 -3.44
N GLN A 60 -4.81 -6.24 -2.26
CA GLN A 60 -4.60 -7.20 -1.16
C GLN A 60 -5.93 -7.72 -0.65
N VAL A 61 -6.04 -9.05 -0.63
CA VAL A 61 -7.19 -9.75 -0.05
C VAL A 61 -6.94 -9.92 1.45
N HIS A 62 -7.86 -9.41 2.26
CA HIS A 62 -7.83 -9.52 3.72
C HIS A 62 -8.79 -10.63 4.16
N THR A 63 -8.25 -11.80 4.43
CA THR A 63 -9.05 -12.98 4.83
C THR A 63 -9.39 -12.94 6.33
N ALA A 64 -10.16 -11.96 6.79
CA ALA A 64 -10.81 -12.05 8.09
C ALA A 64 -12.14 -12.80 7.93
N VAL A 65 -12.10 -14.13 7.89
CA VAL A 65 -13.33 -14.94 8.08
C VAL A 65 -13.69 -14.86 9.55
N THR A 66 -14.33 -13.78 9.98
CA THR A 66 -15.01 -13.77 11.27
C THR A 66 -16.39 -14.38 11.03
N GLU A 67 -16.48 -15.71 11.19
CA GLU A 67 -17.73 -16.27 11.71
C GLU A 67 -18.11 -15.41 12.92
N ARG A 68 -19.36 -14.92 12.94
CA ARG A 68 -19.91 -14.06 14.00
C ARG A 68 -19.75 -14.74 15.37
N GLY A 69 -18.59 -14.59 15.97
CA GLY A 69 -18.18 -15.14 17.25
C GLY A 69 -17.95 -13.99 18.20
N THR A 70 -18.88 -13.80 19.11
CA THR A 70 -18.79 -12.87 20.24
C THR A 70 -17.54 -13.17 21.08
N LEU A 71 -16.51 -12.34 20.94
CA LEU A 71 -15.50 -12.13 21.97
C LEU A 71 -15.39 -10.61 22.20
N GLY A 72 -15.68 -10.21 23.43
CA GLY A 72 -15.88 -8.82 23.80
C GLY A 72 -14.61 -7.99 23.71
N ALA A 73 -14.65 -6.98 22.86
CA ALA A 73 -14.29 -5.59 23.12
C ALA A 73 -14.88 -4.83 21.94
N GLY A 74 -15.54 -3.69 22.19
CA GLY A 74 -16.09 -2.86 21.13
C GLY A 74 -14.97 -2.38 20.21
N GLU A 75 -14.71 -3.13 19.14
CA GLU A 75 -13.96 -2.65 18.00
C GLU A 75 -14.91 -1.66 17.32
N VAL A 76 -14.72 -0.38 17.62
CA VAL A 76 -15.22 0.67 16.74
C VAL A 76 -14.76 0.29 15.35
N GLU A 77 -15.70 -0.09 14.47
CA GLU A 77 -15.43 -0.32 13.06
C GLU A 77 -14.72 0.94 12.56
N SER A 78 -13.39 0.86 12.48
CA SER A 78 -12.59 2.03 12.19
C SER A 78 -12.85 2.34 10.73
N ALA A 79 -13.28 3.57 10.43
CA ALA A 79 -13.54 4.00 9.06
C ALA A 79 -12.30 3.91 8.15
N PHE A 80 -11.13 3.60 8.73
CA PHE A 80 -9.86 3.46 8.06
C PHE A 80 -9.13 2.18 8.52
N LYS A 81 -8.43 1.54 7.58
CA LYS A 81 -7.54 0.39 7.80
C LYS A 81 -6.13 0.74 7.34
N GLU A 82 -5.12 0.41 8.12
CA GLU A 82 -3.73 0.57 7.72
C GLU A 82 -3.31 -0.52 6.74
N ILE A 83 -2.75 -0.14 5.59
CA ILE A 83 -2.29 -1.05 4.53
C ILE A 83 -0.78 -0.92 4.37
N ASP A 84 -0.06 -2.02 4.55
CA ASP A 84 1.37 -2.12 4.27
C ASP A 84 1.59 -2.40 2.77
N LEU A 85 2.40 -1.57 2.13
CA LEU A 85 2.64 -1.58 0.69
C LEU A 85 4.11 -1.81 0.40
N ARG A 86 4.37 -2.43 -0.75
CA ARG A 86 5.69 -2.42 -1.39
C ARG A 86 5.53 -1.92 -2.81
N CYS A 87 6.50 -1.14 -3.28
CA CYS A 87 6.48 -0.69 -4.66
C CYS A 87 6.54 -1.90 -5.61
N ASP A 88 5.55 -2.03 -6.50
CA ASP A 88 5.51 -3.03 -7.58
C ASP A 88 5.50 -2.38 -8.97
N CYS A 89 6.13 -1.20 -9.12
CA CYS A 89 6.19 -0.55 -10.42
C CYS A 89 6.98 -1.39 -11.44
N GLY A 90 6.53 -1.43 -12.68
CA GLY A 90 7.14 -2.23 -13.76
C GLY A 90 8.42 -1.63 -14.36
N ARG A 91 9.03 -0.63 -13.71
CA ARG A 91 10.18 0.10 -14.26
C ARG A 91 11.49 -0.60 -13.92
N GLU A 92 12.53 -0.28 -14.68
CA GLU A 92 13.86 -0.83 -14.44
C GLU A 92 14.52 -0.17 -13.23
N HIS A 93 15.10 -1.01 -12.39
CA HIS A 93 15.87 -0.61 -11.22
C HIS A 93 17.18 -1.41 -11.22
N PRO A 94 18.35 -0.76 -11.39
CA PRO A 94 19.65 -1.41 -11.26
C PRO A 94 19.77 -2.14 -9.93
N ASP A 95 20.49 -3.26 -9.96
CA ASP A 95 20.74 -4.11 -8.78
C ASP A 95 19.47 -4.73 -8.15
N ARG A 96 18.34 -4.72 -8.88
CA ARG A 96 17.14 -5.43 -8.45
C ARG A 96 17.41 -6.94 -8.45
N PRO A 97 17.13 -7.66 -7.34
CA PRO A 97 17.31 -9.11 -7.29
C PRO A 97 16.36 -9.81 -8.28
N GLU A 98 16.69 -11.05 -8.66
CA GLU A 98 15.93 -11.82 -9.68
C GLU A 98 14.43 -11.95 -9.34
N ASN A 99 14.08 -12.00 -8.05
CA ASN A 99 12.70 -12.06 -7.55
C ASN A 99 12.22 -10.71 -6.96
N GLY A 100 12.99 -9.63 -7.18
CA GLY A 100 12.66 -8.29 -6.71
C GLY A 100 11.61 -7.62 -7.57
N LYS A 101 10.76 -6.82 -6.91
CA LYS A 101 9.70 -6.02 -7.53
C LYS A 101 9.89 -4.53 -7.20
N GLY A 102 9.41 -3.68 -8.12
CA GLY A 102 9.52 -2.23 -8.05
C GLY A 102 10.90 -1.72 -7.65
N CYS A 103 10.91 -0.63 -6.86
CA CYS A 103 12.13 0.04 -6.41
C CYS A 103 12.59 -0.38 -4.99
N GLY A 104 11.93 -1.38 -4.39
CA GLY A 104 12.39 -2.01 -3.14
C GLY A 104 11.94 -1.37 -1.82
N ILE A 105 11.26 -0.23 -1.82
CA ILE A 105 10.75 0.37 -0.56
C ILE A 105 9.43 -0.25 -0.10
N ALA A 106 9.23 -0.22 1.22
CA ALA A 106 7.98 -0.50 1.89
C ALA A 106 7.49 0.76 2.61
N TYR A 107 6.17 0.93 2.67
CA TYR A 107 5.53 2.05 3.35
C TYR A 107 4.09 1.72 3.71
N ARG A 108 3.45 2.55 4.53
CA ARG A 108 2.09 2.33 5.00
C ARG A 108 1.17 3.49 4.63
N VAL A 109 -0.09 3.19 4.31
CA VAL A 109 -1.14 4.22 4.12
C VAL A 109 -2.45 3.81 4.78
N PRO A 110 -3.23 4.75 5.31
CA PRO A 110 -4.61 4.48 5.70
C PRO A 110 -5.50 4.38 4.46
N ALA A 111 -6.29 3.32 4.36
CA ALA A 111 -7.31 3.10 3.35
C ALA A 111 -8.70 3.30 3.96
N THR A 112 -9.58 4.02 3.25
CA THR A 112 -10.96 4.22 3.73
C THR A 112 -11.78 2.96 3.50
N VAL A 113 -12.47 2.47 4.54
CA VAL A 113 -13.40 1.33 4.42
C VAL A 113 -14.73 1.84 3.87
N ARG A 114 -15.14 1.29 2.73
CA ARG A 114 -16.45 1.58 2.14
C ARG A 114 -17.36 0.37 2.35
N THR A 115 -18.23 0.46 3.35
CA THR A 115 -19.36 -0.45 3.53
C THR A 115 -20.44 -0.12 2.48
N PRO A 116 -21.04 -1.12 1.82
CA PRO A 116 -22.13 -0.92 0.87
C PRO A 116 -23.40 -0.33 1.53
#